data_AF-A0A914FS50-F1
#
_entry.id   AF-A0A914FS50-F1
#
_cell.length_a   1.000
_cell.length_b   1.000
_cell.length_c   1.000
_cell.angle_alpha   90.00
_cell.angle_beta   90.00
_cell.angle_gamma   90.00
#
_symmetry.space_group_name_H-M   'P 1'
#
loop_
_entity.id
_entity.type
_entity.pdbx_description
1 polymer ?
#
loop_
_entity_poly.entity_id
_entity_poly.type
_entity_poly.pdbx_seq_one_letter_code
_entity_poly.pdbx_strand_id
1 'polypeptide(L)'
;MQFLPDGNFLIPDNVIAIPKKSVTISKSSSTFESFSSVKSTESESISTSAGGGAFGFSASASFSMDMQQAKSHMSKSTQTMVQKKIEYYAFDMIATNKEGFDETFTDRLKEIANAIKSNNPVFAALP
;
A
#
# COMPACT_ATOMS: atom_id res chain seq x y z
N MET A 1 0.96 24.38 3.64
CA MET A 1 1.98 23.47 3.08
C MET A 1 3.32 23.82 3.68
N GLN A 2 4.16 22.83 3.93
CA GLN A 2 5.51 23.00 4.48
C GLN A 2 6.56 22.37 3.56
N PHE A 3 7.82 22.77 3.67
CA PHE A 3 8.89 22.13 2.92
C PHE A 3 9.43 20.90 3.66
N LEU A 4 9.99 19.95 2.91
CA LEU A 4 10.84 18.91 3.50
C LEU A 4 12.01 19.54 4.26
N PRO A 5 12.64 18.80 5.19
CA PRO A 5 13.83 19.26 5.90
C PRO A 5 15.00 19.67 4.99
N ASP A 6 15.04 19.15 3.75
CA ASP A 6 16.06 19.48 2.75
C ASP A 6 15.70 20.69 1.86
N GLY A 7 14.49 21.24 2.01
CA GLY A 7 14.01 22.42 1.26
C GLY A 7 13.61 22.16 -0.19
N ASN A 8 13.74 20.93 -0.70
CA ASN A 8 13.59 20.66 -2.14
C ASN A 8 12.16 20.35 -2.58
N PHE A 9 11.31 19.90 -1.65
CA PHE A 9 9.96 19.44 -1.95
C PHE A 9 8.94 20.07 -1.00
N LEU A 10 7.77 20.43 -1.54
CA LEU A 10 6.60 20.85 -0.76
C LEU A 10 5.82 19.62 -0.31
N ILE A 11 5.44 19.58 0.96
CA ILE A 11 4.56 18.57 1.54
C ILE A 11 3.33 19.21 2.19
N PRO A 12 2.22 18.45 2.24
CA PRO A 12 1.04 18.86 2.98
C PRO A 12 1.33 19.11 4.46
N ASP A 13 0.56 20.00 5.09
CA ASP A 13 0.73 20.35 6.53
C ASP A 13 0.36 19.19 7.45
N ASN A 14 -0.49 18.29 6.97
CA ASN A 14 -0.87 17.08 7.67
C ASN A 14 0.17 15.95 7.54
N VAL A 15 1.34 16.18 6.93
CA VAL A 15 2.38 15.16 6.77
C VAL A 15 3.68 15.58 7.43
N ILE A 16 4.28 14.68 8.20
CA ILE A 16 5.61 14.83 8.78
C ILE A 16 6.60 13.99 7.98
N ALA A 17 7.66 14.64 7.48
CA ALA A 17 8.79 13.96 6.84
C ALA A 17 9.93 13.77 7.83
N ILE A 18 10.37 12.52 8.01
CA ILE A 18 11.51 12.17 8.86
C ILE A 18 12.68 11.76 7.95
N PRO A 19 13.77 12.53 7.89
CA PRO A 19 14.91 12.20 7.05
C PRO A 19 15.67 10.99 7.61
N LYS A 20 15.97 10.02 6.75
CA LYS A 20 16.86 8.91 7.10
C LYS A 20 18.30 9.43 7.10
N LYS A 21 18.90 9.54 8.29
CA LYS A 21 20.26 10.07 8.48
C LYS A 21 21.36 9.27 7.77
N SER A 22 21.11 7.99 7.51
CA SER A 22 21.99 7.12 6.71
C SER A 22 21.25 6.69 5.46
N VAL A 23 21.80 7.03 4.30
CA VAL A 23 21.37 6.47 3.02
C VAL A 23 21.62 4.96 3.07
N THR A 24 20.56 4.19 3.30
CA THR A 24 20.63 2.73 3.24
C THR A 24 20.36 2.32 1.81
N ILE A 25 21.41 1.88 1.10
CA ILE A 25 21.27 1.17 -0.18
C ILE A 25 21.15 -0.31 0.16
N SER A 26 19.94 -0.85 0.16
CA SER A 26 19.74 -2.30 0.31
C SER A 26 19.93 -2.96 -1.05
N LYS A 27 20.80 -3.97 -1.11
CA LYS A 27 20.89 -4.89 -2.24
C LYS A 27 20.36 -6.23 -1.78
N SER A 28 19.29 -6.71 -2.40
CA SER A 28 18.72 -8.02 -2.09
C SER A 28 18.56 -8.84 -3.35
N SER A 29 18.70 -10.16 -3.20
CA SER A 29 18.44 -11.13 -4.25
C SER A 29 17.56 -12.23 -3.67
N SER A 30 16.36 -12.38 -4.20
CA SER A 30 15.38 -13.37 -3.76
C SER A 30 15.02 -14.28 -4.92
N THR A 31 14.94 -15.57 -4.64
CA THR A 31 14.57 -16.59 -5.63
C THR A 31 13.22 -17.17 -5.25
N PHE A 32 12.30 -17.20 -6.21
CA PHE A 32 10.94 -17.71 -6.03
C PHE A 32 10.70 -18.86 -6.99
N GLU A 33 10.34 -20.02 -6.43
CA GLU A 33 10.02 -21.23 -7.19
C GLU A 33 8.52 -21.33 -7.55
N SER A 34 7.68 -20.53 -6.89
CA SER A 34 6.24 -20.44 -7.15
C SER A 34 5.79 -18.98 -7.21
N PHE A 35 4.81 -18.66 -8.06
CA PHE A 35 4.22 -17.32 -8.08
C PHE A 35 3.54 -16.98 -6.75
N SER A 36 3.05 -17.98 -6.00
CA SER A 36 2.37 -17.77 -4.72
C SER A 36 3.30 -17.27 -3.61
N SER A 37 4.61 -17.47 -3.75
CA SER A 37 5.61 -16.97 -2.80
C SER A 37 6.19 -15.61 -3.19
N VAL A 38 5.85 -15.09 -4.38
CA VAL A 38 6.24 -13.74 -4.81
C VAL A 38 5.49 -12.73 -3.95
N LYS A 39 6.25 -11.92 -3.23
CA LYS A 39 5.71 -10.81 -2.43
C LYS A 39 5.73 -9.52 -3.24
N SER A 40 4.79 -8.62 -2.96
CA SER A 40 4.81 -7.29 -3.57
C SER A 40 6.02 -6.52 -3.06
N THR A 41 6.80 -6.05 -4.02
CA THR A 41 8.07 -5.33 -3.84
C THR A 41 7.93 -4.04 -3.04
N GLU A 42 6.78 -3.37 -3.18
CA GLU A 42 6.50 -2.03 -2.65
C GLU A 42 5.50 -2.02 -1.49
N SER A 43 4.69 -3.09 -1.37
CA SER A 43 3.56 -3.14 -0.41
C SER A 43 3.63 -4.35 0.53
N GLU A 44 4.81 -4.95 0.73
CA GLU A 44 4.99 -6.12 1.61
C GLU A 44 4.54 -5.84 3.06
N SER A 45 4.91 -4.69 3.61
CA SER A 45 4.55 -4.30 4.98
C SER A 45 3.04 -4.15 5.18
N ILE A 46 2.35 -3.57 4.19
CA ILE A 46 0.89 -3.38 4.23
C ILE A 46 0.20 -4.74 4.07
N SER A 47 0.62 -5.54 3.07
CA SER A 47 0.00 -6.83 2.75
C SER A 47 0.05 -7.83 3.90
N THR A 48 1.10 -7.78 4.71
CA THR A 48 1.27 -8.65 5.89
C THR A 48 0.43 -8.19 7.08
N SER A 49 0.31 -6.88 7.32
CA SER A 49 -0.52 -6.32 8.39
C SER A 49 -2.03 -6.45 8.15
N ALA A 50 -2.48 -6.38 6.90
CA ALA A 50 -3.90 -6.45 6.55
C ALA A 50 -4.49 -7.87 6.70
N GLY A 51 -3.66 -8.90 6.83
CA GLY A 51 -4.10 -10.27 7.11
C GLY A 51 -4.71 -10.48 8.51
N GLY A 52 -4.58 -9.50 9.42
CA GLY A 52 -4.99 -9.61 10.83
C GLY A 52 -5.91 -8.50 11.35
N GLY A 53 -6.62 -7.76 10.48
CA GLY A 53 -7.52 -6.69 10.90
C GLY A 53 -8.82 -7.20 11.55
N ALA A 54 -9.28 -6.52 12.61
CA ALA A 54 -10.44 -6.84 13.45
C ALA A 54 -11.82 -6.97 12.74
N PHE A 55 -11.87 -6.82 11.42
CA PHE A 55 -13.08 -6.90 10.59
C PHE A 55 -12.98 -7.92 9.44
N GLY A 56 -11.96 -8.79 9.41
CA GLY A 56 -11.88 -9.90 8.45
C GLY A 56 -11.56 -9.52 6.99
N PHE A 57 -11.35 -8.24 6.70
CA PHE A 57 -10.91 -7.78 5.39
C PHE A 57 -9.39 -7.94 5.24
N SER A 58 -8.96 -8.88 4.40
CA SER A 58 -7.57 -9.02 4.01
C SER A 58 -7.30 -8.24 2.72
N ALA A 59 -6.59 -7.12 2.83
CA ALA A 59 -6.05 -6.42 1.67
C ALA A 59 -4.73 -7.11 1.27
N SER A 60 -4.76 -7.93 0.22
CA SER A 60 -3.55 -8.56 -0.30
C SER A 60 -3.10 -7.91 -1.62
N ALA A 61 -1.79 -7.76 -1.81
CA ALA A 61 -1.22 -7.28 -3.06
C ALA A 61 -1.27 -8.32 -4.21
N SER A 62 -2.19 -9.28 -4.16
CA SER A 62 -2.33 -10.36 -5.15
C SER A 62 -2.66 -9.86 -6.57
N PHE A 63 -3.18 -8.63 -6.67
CA PHE A 63 -3.48 -7.96 -7.94
C PHE A 63 -2.41 -6.95 -8.36
N SER A 64 -1.30 -6.82 -7.62
CA SER A 64 -0.18 -5.96 -8.03
C SER A 64 0.39 -6.42 -9.38
N MET A 65 0.96 -5.47 -10.14
CA MET A 65 1.57 -5.78 -11.44
C MET A 65 2.65 -6.85 -11.32
N ASP A 66 3.49 -6.79 -10.28
CA ASP A 66 4.53 -7.77 -9.98
C ASP A 66 3.96 -9.20 -9.85
N MET A 67 2.87 -9.35 -9.10
CA MET A 67 2.22 -10.65 -8.89
C MET A 67 1.55 -11.16 -10.17
N GLN A 68 0.89 -10.28 -10.93
CA GLN A 68 0.26 -10.67 -12.19
C GLN A 68 1.30 -11.11 -13.24
N GLN A 69 2.43 -10.40 -13.31
CA GLN A 69 3.55 -10.79 -14.18
C GLN A 69 4.15 -12.13 -13.75
N ALA A 70 4.46 -12.31 -12.46
CA ALA A 70 4.97 -13.56 -11.94
C ALA A 70 4.02 -14.74 -12.23
N LYS A 71 2.72 -14.55 -11.99
CA LYS A 71 1.69 -15.55 -12.32
C LYS A 71 1.66 -15.88 -13.81
N SER A 72 1.66 -14.88 -14.68
CA SER A 72 1.62 -15.08 -16.15
C SER A 72 2.82 -15.86 -16.66
N HIS A 73 4.01 -15.63 -16.10
CA HIS A 73 5.24 -16.30 -16.52
C HIS A 73 5.40 -17.70 -15.89
N MET A 74 5.17 -17.83 -14.58
CA MET A 74 5.40 -19.08 -13.84
C MET A 74 4.22 -20.06 -13.91
N SER A 75 3.02 -19.64 -14.33
CA SER A 75 1.90 -20.58 -14.54
C SER A 75 1.99 -21.32 -15.88
N LYS A 76 2.77 -20.81 -16.83
CA LYS A 76 2.87 -21.35 -18.19
C LYS A 76 4.01 -22.35 -18.34
N SER A 77 5.00 -22.33 -17.45
CA SER A 77 6.15 -23.22 -17.45
C SER A 77 6.78 -23.26 -16.06
N THR A 78 7.47 -24.36 -15.73
CA THR A 78 8.25 -24.49 -14.50
C THR A 78 9.45 -23.55 -14.56
N GLN A 79 9.23 -22.28 -14.24
CA GLN A 79 10.24 -21.23 -14.26
C GLN A 79 10.44 -20.69 -12.86
N THR A 80 11.71 -20.59 -12.46
CA THR A 80 12.13 -19.92 -11.24
C THR A 80 12.32 -18.43 -11.52
N MET A 81 11.74 -17.58 -10.68
CA MET A 81 11.93 -16.13 -10.76
C MET A 81 13.07 -15.70 -9.82
N VAL A 82 14.05 -14.97 -10.34
CA VAL A 82 15.09 -14.33 -9.52
C VAL A 82 14.86 -12.83 -9.51
N GLN A 83 14.55 -12.28 -8.35
CA GLN A 83 14.37 -10.86 -8.14
C GLN A 83 15.63 -10.26 -7.54
N LYS A 84 16.18 -9.22 -8.16
CA LYS A 84 17.28 -8.42 -7.61
C LYS A 84 16.79 -6.99 -7.38
N LYS A 85 16.98 -6.46 -6.18
CA LYS A 85 16.54 -5.11 -5.82
C LYS A 85 17.70 -4.26 -5.35
N ILE A 86 17.63 -2.97 -5.69
CA ILE A 86 18.44 -1.90 -5.11
C ILE A 86 17.44 -0.85 -4.64
N GLU A 87 17.34 -0.64 -3.33
CA GLU A 87 16.37 0.31 -2.76
C GLU A 87 17.10 1.47 -2.09
N TYR A 88 16.55 2.66 -2.24
CA TYR A 88 17.08 3.90 -1.70
C TYR A 88 16.02 4.54 -0.80
N TYR A 89 16.28 4.56 0.51
CA TYR A 89 15.36 5.10 1.51
C TYR A 89 15.84 6.48 1.98
N ALA A 90 15.15 7.54 1.54
CA ALA A 90 15.51 8.91 1.88
C ALA A 90 14.68 9.50 3.05
N PHE A 91 13.37 9.26 3.05
CA PHE A 91 12.45 9.84 4.02
C PHE A 91 11.39 8.82 4.44
N ASP A 92 11.02 8.83 5.72
CA ASP A 92 9.74 8.25 6.17
C ASP A 92 8.70 9.38 6.18
N MET A 93 7.55 9.13 5.56
CA MET A 93 6.43 10.07 5.51
C MET A 93 5.32 9.57 6.42
N ILE A 94 4.93 10.38 7.40
CA ILE A 94 3.90 10.01 8.37
C ILE A 94 2.74 11.01 8.25
N ALA A 95 1.57 10.50 7.90
CA ALA A 95 0.34 11.28 7.95
C ALA A 95 -0.09 11.52 9.40
N THR A 96 -0.52 12.75 9.68
CA THR A 96 -1.06 13.18 10.97
C THR A 96 -2.55 13.44 10.82
N ASN A 97 -3.34 13.06 11.83
CA ASN A 97 -4.80 13.27 11.83
C ASN A 97 -5.19 14.71 12.18
N LYS A 98 -4.35 15.69 11.81
CA LYS A 98 -4.48 17.08 12.28
C LYS A 98 -5.56 17.84 11.52
N GLU A 99 -5.80 17.43 10.27
CA GLU A 99 -6.92 17.84 9.45
C GLU A 99 -7.77 16.60 9.27
N GLY A 100 -9.09 16.69 9.43
CA GLY A 100 -9.99 15.54 9.41
C GLY A 100 -9.96 14.76 8.09
N PHE A 101 -10.92 13.86 7.89
CA PHE A 101 -11.01 13.17 6.60
C PHE A 101 -11.29 14.16 5.47
N ASP A 102 -10.81 13.82 4.27
CA ASP A 102 -11.17 14.51 3.04
C ASP A 102 -12.70 14.66 2.92
N GLU A 103 -13.16 15.78 2.35
CA GLU A 103 -14.59 16.07 2.22
C GLU A 103 -15.31 14.99 1.41
N THR A 104 -14.69 14.51 0.32
CA THR A 104 -15.24 13.45 -0.52
C THR A 104 -15.38 12.15 0.26
N PHE A 105 -14.40 11.82 1.09
CA PHE A 105 -14.46 10.63 1.94
C PHE A 105 -15.55 10.77 3.00
N THR A 106 -15.64 11.94 3.62
CA THR A 106 -16.66 12.27 4.62
C THR A 106 -18.07 12.18 4.03
N ASP A 107 -18.27 12.68 2.81
CA ASP A 107 -19.56 12.63 2.13
C ASP A 107 -19.94 11.21 1.75
N ARG A 108 -18.98 10.39 1.28
CA ARG A 108 -19.23 8.95 1.07
C ARG A 108 -19.60 8.24 2.37
N LEU A 109 -18.96 8.57 3.49
CA LEU A 109 -19.34 8.01 4.80
C LEU A 109 -20.76 8.41 5.21
N LYS A 110 -21.17 9.67 4.95
CA LYS A 110 -22.55 10.11 5.21
C LYS A 110 -23.54 9.36 4.33
N GLU A 111 -23.22 9.16 3.05
CA GLU A 111 -24.04 8.38 2.12
C GLU A 111 -24.24 6.94 2.62
N ILE A 112 -23.15 6.27 2.99
CA ILE A 112 -23.19 4.92 3.56
C ILE A 112 -24.01 4.89 4.86
N ALA A 113 -23.80 5.85 5.76
CA ALA A 113 -24.53 5.92 7.02
C ALA A 113 -26.04 6.12 6.81
N ASN A 114 -26.43 6.93 5.82
CA ASN A 114 -27.83 7.13 5.45
C ASN A 114 -28.42 5.86 4.83
N ALA A 115 -27.68 5.18 3.95
CA ALA A 115 -28.11 3.93 3.35
C ALA A 115 -28.38 2.84 4.41
N ILE A 116 -27.47 2.70 5.40
CA ILE A 116 -27.64 1.77 6.53
C ILE A 116 -28.88 2.11 7.35
N LYS A 117 -29.07 3.39 7.72
CA LYS A 117 -30.26 3.84 8.48
C LYS A 117 -31.57 3.58 7.74
N SER A 118 -31.57 3.71 6.42
CA SER A 118 -32.74 3.47 5.56
C SER A 118 -33.00 1.98 5.28
N ASN A 119 -32.18 1.07 5.81
CA ASN A 119 -32.23 -0.37 5.55
C ASN A 119 -32.22 -0.70 4.04
N ASN A 120 -31.50 0.08 3.25
CA ASN A 120 -31.40 -0.09 1.80
C ASN A 120 -30.12 -0.89 1.45
N PRO A 121 -30.25 -2.17 1.06
CA PRO A 121 -29.10 -3.06 0.86
C PRO A 121 -28.30 -2.78 -0.43
N VAL A 122 -28.77 -1.88 -1.31
CA VAL A 122 -28.16 -1.65 -2.63
C VAL A 122 -26.75 -1.05 -2.54
N PHE A 123 -26.37 -0.42 -1.42
CA PHE A 123 -25.02 0.13 -1.21
C PHE A 123 -24.02 -0.82 -0.53
N ALA A 124 -24.43 -2.04 -0.14
CA ALA A 124 -23.50 -3.05 0.38
C ALA A 124 -22.59 -3.66 -0.71
N ALA A 125 -22.79 -3.27 -1.98
CA ALA A 125 -22.03 -3.70 -3.13
C ALA A 125 -21.72 -2.50 -4.05
N LEU A 126 -20.91 -1.56 -3.59
CA LEU A 126 -20.13 -0.72 -4.52
C LEU A 126 -18.70 -1.29 -4.57
N PRO A 127 -18.09 -1.35 -5.77
CA PRO A 127 -16.82 -2.03 -6.02
C PRO A 127 -15.64 -1.49 -5.21
#